data_AF-A0A2G9V149-F1
#
_entry.id   AF-A0A2G9V149-F1
#
_cell.length_a   1.000
_cell.length_b   1.000
_cell.length_c   1.000
_cell.angle_alpha   90.00
_cell.angle_beta   90.00
_cell.angle_gamma   90.00
#
_symmetry.space_group_name_H-M   'P 1'
#
loop_
_entity.id
_entity.type
_entity.pdbx_description
1 polymer ?
#
loop_
_entity_poly.entity_id
_entity_poly.type
_entity_poly.pdbx_seq_one_letter_code
_entity_poly.pdbx_strand_id
1 'polypeptide(L)'
;MLYIQADVAHAYHTLLTKGVKVDNIIVMMYDDIANHPENPYKGQLFNSPNGTDVYKGLKIDYRLTVKRLNKALREMHKNHKYHQLVFYLEACESGSMFKKVLKSNINVYAVTAANEEESSWAVYCENDLGLPCLGDEFSVNWMDDSDSVSWFSLSIQ
;
A
#
# COMPACT_ATOMS: atom_id res chain seq x y z
N MET A 1 -3.52 17.68 -0.41
CA MET A 1 -2.84 16.65 -1.21
C MET A 1 -2.62 15.47 -0.27
N LEU A 2 -3.15 14.28 -0.57
CA LEU A 2 -2.93 13.08 0.26
C LEU A 2 -1.60 12.43 -0.14
N TYR A 3 -0.84 11.94 0.84
CA TYR A 3 0.49 11.37 0.63
C TYR A 3 0.45 9.83 0.56
N ILE A 4 -0.48 9.23 -0.20
CA ILE A 4 -0.60 7.75 -0.43
C ILE A 4 0.75 7.10 -0.83
N GLN A 5 1.64 7.87 -1.43
CA GLN A 5 3.00 7.44 -1.79
C GLN A 5 3.87 7.09 -0.56
N ALA A 6 3.62 7.73 0.58
CA ALA A 6 4.31 7.48 1.84
C ALA A 6 3.95 6.10 2.42
N ASP A 7 2.69 5.67 2.30
CA ASP A 7 2.26 4.33 2.67
C ASP A 7 2.93 3.24 1.83
N VAL A 8 2.96 3.42 0.50
CA VAL A 8 3.65 2.51 -0.43
C VAL A 8 5.14 2.36 -0.05
N ALA A 9 5.76 3.46 0.39
CA ALA A 9 7.16 3.51 0.76
C ALA A 9 7.43 2.96 2.17
N HIS A 10 6.54 3.18 3.14
CA HIS A 10 6.60 2.53 4.47
C HIS A 10 6.44 1.01 4.31
N ALA A 11 5.45 0.55 3.54
CA ALA A 11 5.22 -0.86 3.25
C ALA A 11 6.47 -1.52 2.63
N TYR A 12 7.14 -0.84 1.70
CA TYR A 12 8.42 -1.30 1.15
C TYR A 12 9.47 -1.56 2.24
N HIS A 13 9.64 -0.64 3.20
CA HIS A 13 10.59 -0.82 4.31
C HIS A 13 10.15 -1.92 5.28
N THR A 14 8.86 -2.05 5.61
CA THR A 14 8.30 -3.16 6.38
C THR A 14 8.60 -4.52 5.73
N LEU A 15 8.47 -4.64 4.40
CA LEU A 15 8.86 -5.87 3.69
C LEU A 15 10.38 -6.15 3.81
N LEU A 16 11.23 -5.11 3.70
CA LEU A 16 12.69 -5.27 3.81
C LEU A 16 13.16 -5.65 5.22
N THR A 17 12.66 -4.99 6.27
CA THR A 17 13.05 -5.27 7.67
C THR A 17 12.69 -6.69 8.08
N LYS A 18 11.65 -7.27 7.46
CA LYS A 18 11.16 -8.63 7.70
C LYS A 18 11.77 -9.67 6.73
N GLY A 19 12.75 -9.26 5.92
CA GLY A 19 13.64 -10.14 5.15
C GLY A 19 13.21 -10.46 3.73
N VAL A 20 12.20 -9.77 3.18
CA VAL A 20 11.84 -9.90 1.75
C VAL A 20 12.96 -9.28 0.90
N LYS A 21 13.48 -10.03 -0.06
CA LYS A 21 14.54 -9.55 -0.96
C LYS A 21 14.00 -8.48 -1.91
N VAL A 22 14.77 -7.42 -2.14
CA VAL A 22 14.44 -6.32 -3.08
C VAL A 22 13.99 -6.85 -4.45
N ASP A 23 14.66 -7.85 -5.01
CA ASP A 23 14.33 -8.43 -6.32
C ASP A 23 12.93 -9.09 -6.39
N ASN A 24 12.31 -9.35 -5.23
CA ASN A 24 10.95 -9.88 -5.11
C ASN A 24 9.90 -8.78 -4.82
N ILE A 25 10.30 -7.51 -4.65
CA ILE A 25 9.40 -6.40 -4.34
C ILE A 25 9.26 -5.50 -5.57
N ILE A 26 8.06 -5.46 -6.15
CA ILE A 26 7.71 -4.56 -7.25
C ILE A 26 6.93 -3.40 -6.65
N VAL A 27 7.49 -2.19 -6.73
CA VAL A 27 6.82 -0.97 -6.25
C VAL A 27 6.13 -0.25 -7.41
N MET A 28 4.94 0.30 -7.14
CA MET A 28 4.16 1.08 -8.09
C MET A 28 3.53 2.27 -7.35
N MET A 29 4.04 3.48 -7.60
CA MET A 29 3.39 4.74 -7.23
C MET A 29 3.44 5.72 -8.44
N TYR A 30 3.42 7.05 -8.25
CA TYR A 30 3.50 8.01 -9.38
C TYR A 30 4.76 8.89 -9.39
N ASP A 31 5.51 8.99 -8.28
CA ASP A 31 6.81 9.66 -8.16
C ASP A 31 6.84 11.19 -8.15
N ASP A 32 5.69 11.85 -8.12
CA ASP A 32 5.57 13.32 -8.18
C ASP A 32 5.71 14.03 -6.83
N ILE A 33 5.58 13.32 -5.70
CA ILE A 33 5.48 13.94 -4.37
C ILE A 33 6.84 14.37 -3.79
N ALA A 34 7.84 13.49 -3.77
CA ALA A 34 9.13 13.79 -3.13
C ALA A 34 9.83 15.00 -3.77
N ASN A 35 9.65 15.19 -5.08
CA ASN A 35 10.22 16.29 -5.83
C ASN A 35 9.20 17.43 -6.12
N HIS A 36 7.98 17.36 -5.60
CA HIS A 36 6.92 18.34 -5.87
C HIS A 36 7.36 19.77 -5.50
N PRO A 37 7.05 20.83 -6.28
CA PRO A 37 7.41 22.20 -5.95
C PRO A 37 6.96 22.67 -4.56
N GLU A 38 5.83 22.14 -4.07
CA GLU A 38 5.28 22.48 -2.75
C GLU A 38 5.84 21.65 -1.59
N ASN A 39 6.53 20.53 -1.84
CA ASN A 39 7.14 19.74 -0.76
C ASN A 39 8.33 20.51 -0.16
N PRO A 40 8.34 20.91 1.13
CA PRO A 40 9.46 21.62 1.74
C PRO A 40 10.72 20.74 1.88
N TYR A 41 10.58 19.41 1.88
CA TYR A 41 11.67 18.44 2.03
C TYR A 41 11.98 17.74 0.69
N LYS A 42 12.66 18.45 -0.21
CA LYS A 42 12.94 17.95 -1.59
C LYS A 42 13.69 16.62 -1.58
N GLY A 43 13.19 15.67 -2.37
CA GLY A 43 13.75 14.32 -2.50
C GLY A 43 13.49 13.42 -1.30
N GLN A 44 12.58 13.81 -0.40
CA GLN A 44 12.21 13.04 0.80
C GLN A 44 10.69 12.85 0.90
N LEU A 45 10.30 11.78 1.59
CA LEU A 45 8.91 11.42 1.87
C LEU A 45 8.83 10.83 3.28
N PHE A 46 7.77 11.11 4.03
CA PHE A 46 7.60 10.68 5.42
C PHE A 46 6.20 10.09 5.61
N ASN A 47 6.09 8.95 6.32
CA ASN A 47 4.80 8.32 6.64
C ASN A 47 4.43 8.37 8.14
N SER A 48 5.16 9.15 8.94
CA SER A 48 4.84 9.32 10.36
C SER A 48 5.44 10.63 10.89
N PRO A 49 4.85 11.23 11.95
CA PRO A 49 5.43 12.39 12.63
C PRO A 49 6.83 12.05 13.16
N ASN A 50 7.83 12.84 12.77
CA ASN A 50 9.26 12.59 13.08
C ASN A 50 9.83 11.26 12.51
N GLY A 51 9.19 10.67 11.51
CA GLY A 51 9.64 9.45 10.84
C GLY A 51 10.91 9.64 9.97
N THR A 52 11.44 8.52 9.47
CA THR A 52 12.55 8.52 8.51
C THR A 52 12.08 8.79 7.08
N ASP A 53 13.03 9.20 6.22
CA ASP A 53 12.78 9.34 4.79
C ASP A 53 12.54 7.96 4.13
N VAL A 54 11.30 7.72 3.71
CA VAL A 54 10.87 6.46 3.08
C VAL A 54 11.10 6.46 1.56
N TYR A 55 11.34 7.61 0.92
CA TYR A 55 11.49 7.73 -0.55
C TYR A 55 12.73 7.03 -1.11
N LYS A 56 13.78 6.93 -0.30
CA LYS A 56 15.13 6.57 -0.72
C LYS A 56 15.26 5.13 -1.24
N GLY A 57 15.13 4.97 -2.56
CA GLY A 57 15.44 3.74 -3.29
C GLY A 57 14.31 3.17 -4.18
N LEU A 58 13.21 3.90 -4.35
CA LEU A 58 12.00 3.41 -5.02
C LEU A 58 12.07 3.34 -6.56
N LYS A 59 11.12 2.61 -7.18
CA LYS A 59 10.86 2.49 -8.64
C LYS A 59 9.34 2.39 -8.90
N ILE A 60 8.88 2.76 -10.11
CA ILE A 60 7.47 3.14 -10.40
C ILE A 60 7.02 2.80 -11.85
N ASP A 61 5.77 2.32 -12.03
CA ASP A 61 5.24 1.79 -13.33
C ASP A 61 3.79 2.19 -13.76
N TYR A 62 2.69 1.66 -13.17
CA TYR A 62 1.35 1.62 -13.85
C TYR A 62 0.09 2.11 -13.12
N ARG A 63 -0.91 2.56 -13.91
CA ARG A 63 -2.33 2.83 -13.51
C ARG A 63 -3.24 1.60 -13.57
N LEU A 64 -4.17 1.47 -12.61
CA LEU A 64 -5.03 0.30 -12.36
C LEU A 64 -6.54 0.57 -12.56
N THR A 65 -7.35 -0.45 -12.85
CA THR A 65 -8.84 -0.40 -12.85
C THR A 65 -9.44 -1.76 -12.46
N VAL A 66 -10.70 -1.82 -11.98
CA VAL A 66 -11.42 -3.08 -11.63
C VAL A 66 -11.23 -4.18 -12.68
N LYS A 67 -11.49 -3.84 -13.95
CA LYS A 67 -11.41 -4.78 -15.09
C LYS A 67 -9.97 -5.24 -15.36
N ARG A 68 -8.98 -4.35 -15.22
CA ARG A 68 -7.56 -4.68 -15.42
C ARG A 68 -7.02 -5.54 -14.28
N LEU A 69 -7.31 -5.16 -13.03
CA LEU A 69 -6.91 -5.92 -11.82
C LEU A 69 -7.45 -7.34 -11.86
N ASN A 70 -8.77 -7.50 -11.98
CA ASN A 70 -9.41 -8.82 -12.01
C ASN A 70 -9.06 -9.63 -13.27
N LYS A 71 -8.64 -8.99 -14.37
CA LYS A 71 -8.05 -9.70 -15.52
C LYS A 71 -6.65 -10.23 -15.16
N ALA A 72 -5.78 -9.38 -14.63
CA ALA A 72 -4.42 -9.75 -14.23
C ALA A 72 -4.42 -10.88 -13.19
N LEU A 73 -5.23 -10.81 -12.13
CA LEU A 73 -5.33 -11.86 -11.10
C LEU A 73 -5.71 -13.24 -11.69
N ARG A 74 -6.67 -13.28 -12.63
CA ARG A 74 -7.05 -14.51 -13.34
C ARG A 74 -5.95 -15.03 -14.27
N GLU A 75 -5.24 -14.14 -14.95
CA GLU A 75 -4.14 -14.50 -15.84
C GLU A 75 -2.92 -14.99 -15.04
N MET A 76 -2.61 -14.38 -13.90
CA MET A 76 -1.60 -14.85 -12.95
C MET A 76 -1.96 -16.23 -12.39
N HIS A 77 -3.21 -16.46 -11.99
CA HIS A 77 -3.68 -17.77 -11.53
C HIS A 77 -3.55 -18.84 -12.63
N LYS A 78 -4.08 -18.55 -13.83
CA LYS A 78 -4.04 -19.48 -14.99
C LYS A 78 -2.61 -19.85 -15.38
N ASN A 79 -1.65 -18.94 -15.21
CA ASN A 79 -0.24 -19.16 -15.54
C ASN A 79 0.60 -19.55 -14.31
N HIS A 80 -0.03 -20.03 -13.22
CA HIS A 80 0.61 -20.51 -12.00
C HIS A 80 1.66 -19.55 -11.41
N LYS A 81 1.38 -18.24 -11.43
CA LYS A 81 2.32 -17.19 -10.97
C LYS A 81 2.37 -17.01 -9.46
N TYR A 82 1.48 -17.66 -8.72
CA TYR A 82 1.47 -17.74 -7.26
C TYR A 82 0.80 -19.05 -6.81
N HIS A 83 1.08 -19.47 -5.58
CA HIS A 83 0.35 -20.57 -4.93
C HIS A 83 -0.88 -20.04 -4.17
N GLN A 84 -0.64 -19.00 -3.37
CA GLN A 84 -1.63 -18.15 -2.69
C GLN A 84 -1.18 -16.69 -2.86
N LEU A 85 -2.12 -15.76 -2.89
CA LEU A 85 -1.86 -14.32 -3.01
C LEU A 85 -2.72 -13.55 -2.01
N VAL A 86 -2.10 -12.61 -1.31
CA VAL A 86 -2.78 -11.65 -0.43
C VAL A 86 -2.74 -10.28 -1.12
N PHE A 87 -3.86 -9.55 -1.08
CA PHE A 87 -3.98 -8.23 -1.69
C PHE A 87 -4.62 -7.26 -0.70
N TYR A 88 -3.82 -6.34 -0.14
CA TYR A 88 -4.32 -5.24 0.67
C TYR A 88 -4.57 -4.04 -0.25
N LEU A 89 -5.71 -3.35 -0.09
CA LEU A 89 -6.08 -2.20 -0.90
C LEU A 89 -6.60 -1.05 -0.04
N GLU A 90 -5.76 -0.03 0.09
CA GLU A 90 -6.16 1.31 0.52
C GLU A 90 -6.78 2.07 -0.66
N ALA A 91 -8.03 2.51 -0.47
CA ALA A 91 -8.77 3.49 -1.26
C ALA A 91 -10.20 3.64 -0.69
N CYS A 92 -10.80 4.81 -0.91
CA CYS A 92 -12.24 4.99 -0.81
C CYS A 92 -12.98 3.97 -1.69
N GLU A 93 -14.09 3.44 -1.18
CA GLU A 93 -14.94 2.44 -1.83
C GLU A 93 -14.16 1.19 -2.32
N SER A 94 -13.02 0.86 -1.69
CA SER A 94 -12.09 -0.19 -2.12
C SER A 94 -12.72 -1.58 -2.24
N GLY A 95 -13.76 -1.88 -1.44
CA GLY A 95 -14.56 -3.10 -1.56
C GLY A 95 -15.15 -3.30 -2.97
N SER A 96 -15.45 -2.21 -3.69
CA SER A 96 -15.98 -2.24 -5.06
C SER A 96 -15.05 -2.89 -6.09
N MET A 97 -13.74 -2.93 -5.81
CA MET A 97 -12.72 -3.51 -6.70
C MET A 97 -12.77 -5.04 -6.73
N PHE A 98 -13.39 -5.67 -5.72
CA PHE A 98 -13.46 -7.12 -5.58
C PHE A 98 -14.91 -7.65 -5.49
N LYS A 99 -15.86 -6.88 -4.93
CA LYS A 99 -17.25 -7.31 -4.70
C LYS A 99 -17.91 -7.82 -5.99
N LYS A 100 -18.35 -9.09 -5.97
CA LYS A 100 -18.97 -9.82 -7.10
C LYS A 100 -18.08 -9.97 -8.35
N VAL A 101 -16.80 -9.57 -8.33
CA VAL A 101 -15.87 -9.68 -9.49
C VAL A 101 -14.71 -10.63 -9.19
N LEU A 102 -14.18 -10.64 -7.96
CA LEU A 102 -13.14 -11.57 -7.55
C LEU A 102 -13.71 -12.99 -7.46
N LYS A 103 -12.98 -13.97 -7.99
CA LYS A 103 -13.38 -15.39 -7.93
C LYS A 103 -12.86 -16.04 -6.65
N SER A 104 -13.68 -16.83 -5.97
CA SER A 104 -13.28 -17.58 -4.77
C SER A 104 -12.31 -18.73 -5.07
N ASN A 105 -12.25 -19.23 -6.30
CA ASN A 105 -11.46 -20.40 -6.69
C ASN A 105 -10.11 -20.07 -7.34
N ILE A 106 -9.51 -18.91 -7.03
CA ILE A 106 -8.20 -18.50 -7.55
C ILE A 106 -7.15 -18.21 -6.46
N ASN A 107 -7.35 -18.67 -5.22
CA ASN A 107 -6.39 -18.52 -4.11
C ASN A 107 -5.92 -17.07 -3.85
N VAL A 108 -6.82 -16.09 -4.03
CA VAL A 108 -6.60 -14.68 -3.67
C VAL A 108 -7.40 -14.38 -2.41
N TYR A 109 -6.71 -13.88 -1.38
CA TYR A 109 -7.31 -13.24 -0.21
C TYR A 109 -7.17 -11.72 -0.35
N ALA A 110 -8.27 -10.98 -0.31
CA ALA A 110 -8.27 -9.53 -0.50
C ALA A 110 -8.83 -8.82 0.75
N VAL A 111 -8.09 -7.82 1.23
CA VAL A 111 -8.44 -6.98 2.38
C VAL A 111 -8.54 -5.54 1.89
N THR A 112 -9.58 -4.82 2.28
CA THR A 112 -9.87 -3.46 1.79
C THR A 112 -10.06 -2.51 2.95
N ALA A 113 -9.57 -1.26 2.81
CA ALA A 113 -9.72 -0.21 3.82
C ALA A 113 -11.18 0.15 4.10
N ALA A 114 -12.05 0.05 3.08
CA ALA A 114 -13.46 0.33 3.17
C ALA A 114 -14.30 -0.72 2.43
N ASN A 115 -15.62 -0.69 2.63
CA ASN A 115 -16.56 -1.47 1.82
C ASN A 115 -16.76 -0.82 0.42
N GLU A 116 -17.83 -1.14 -0.32
CA GLU A 116 -18.07 -0.53 -1.64
C GLU A 116 -18.85 0.81 -1.65
N GLU A 117 -19.32 1.26 -0.48
CA GLU A 117 -20.15 2.47 -0.29
C GLU A 117 -19.50 3.49 0.67
N GLU A 118 -18.47 3.07 1.42
CA GLU A 118 -17.73 3.89 2.40
C GLU A 118 -16.40 4.40 1.85
N SER A 119 -16.01 5.60 2.28
CA SER A 119 -14.68 6.16 2.04
C SER A 119 -13.69 5.72 3.12
N SER A 120 -12.39 5.69 2.79
CA SER A 120 -11.31 5.53 3.76
C SER A 120 -10.82 6.88 4.29
N TRP A 121 -9.95 6.85 5.31
CA TRP A 121 -9.56 8.02 6.11
C TRP A 121 -8.07 8.24 6.12
N ALA A 122 -7.66 9.50 6.00
CA ALA A 122 -6.28 9.94 6.16
C ALA A 122 -5.94 10.17 7.64
N VAL A 123 -4.70 9.88 8.04
CA VAL A 123 -4.19 10.05 9.40
C VAL A 123 -2.95 10.96 9.41
N TYR A 124 -2.54 11.42 10.60
CA TYR A 124 -1.42 12.37 10.80
C TYR A 124 -1.58 13.71 10.06
N CYS A 125 -2.82 14.16 9.84
CA CYS A 125 -3.16 15.44 9.22
C CYS A 125 -2.73 16.67 10.05
N GLU A 126 -2.66 16.52 11.38
CA GLU A 126 -2.07 17.50 12.28
C GLU A 126 -0.67 17.01 12.67
N ASN A 127 0.37 17.66 12.14
CA ASN A 127 1.77 17.28 12.36
C ASN A 127 2.68 18.51 12.49
N ASP A 128 3.73 18.39 13.29
CA ASP A 128 4.70 19.47 13.57
C ASP A 128 5.54 19.90 12.35
N LEU A 129 5.48 19.13 11.26
CA LEU A 129 6.18 19.43 10.00
C LEU A 129 5.41 20.44 9.12
N GLY A 130 4.16 20.77 9.47
CA GLY A 130 3.29 21.64 8.66
C GLY A 130 2.91 21.03 7.31
N LEU A 131 3.01 19.71 7.18
CA LEU A 131 2.68 18.96 5.97
C LEU A 131 1.20 18.55 5.98
N PRO A 132 0.60 18.21 4.82
CA PRO A 132 -0.67 17.49 4.77
C PRO A 132 -0.57 16.11 5.44
N CYS A 133 -1.71 15.40 5.56
CA CYS A 133 -1.80 14.05 6.11
C CYS A 133 -0.71 13.12 5.57
N LEU A 134 0.04 12.49 6.49
CA LEU A 134 1.27 11.76 6.16
C LEU A 134 1.02 10.32 5.68
N GLY A 135 -0.11 9.71 6.07
CA GLY A 135 -0.50 8.36 5.65
C GLY A 135 -2.01 8.13 5.78
N ASP A 136 -2.49 6.94 5.46
CA ASP A 136 -3.90 6.55 5.56
C ASP A 136 -4.15 5.57 6.73
N GLU A 137 -5.33 5.64 7.36
CA GLU A 137 -5.64 4.97 8.63
C GLU A 137 -5.50 3.44 8.53
N PHE A 138 -6.08 2.81 7.50
CA PHE A 138 -5.96 1.36 7.34
C PHE A 138 -4.51 0.96 7.00
N SER A 139 -3.84 1.72 6.12
CA SER A 139 -2.42 1.53 5.79
C SER A 139 -1.53 1.52 7.04
N VAL A 140 -1.55 2.60 7.81
CA VAL A 140 -0.71 2.80 8.99
C VAL A 140 -0.99 1.71 10.04
N ASN A 141 -2.26 1.40 10.32
CA ASN A 141 -2.60 0.38 11.31
C ASN A 141 -2.02 -1.01 10.99
N TRP A 142 -2.06 -1.47 9.72
CA TRP A 142 -1.50 -2.78 9.39
C TRP A 142 0.03 -2.78 9.36
N MET A 143 0.66 -1.65 8.99
CA MET A 143 2.12 -1.52 8.97
C MET A 143 2.70 -1.44 10.38
N ASP A 144 2.14 -0.62 11.26
CA ASP A 144 2.59 -0.49 12.65
C ASP A 144 2.45 -1.82 13.43
N ASP A 145 1.34 -2.55 13.23
CA ASP A 145 1.18 -3.91 13.75
C ASP A 145 2.28 -4.84 13.19
N SER A 146 2.42 -4.88 11.86
CA SER A 146 3.40 -5.72 11.16
C SER A 146 4.84 -5.44 11.57
N ASP A 147 5.20 -4.19 11.86
CA ASP A 147 6.52 -3.76 12.30
C ASP A 147 6.76 -4.12 13.76
N SER A 148 5.76 -3.96 14.64
CA SER A 148 5.88 -4.20 16.09
C SER A 148 6.09 -5.66 16.49
N VAL A 149 5.63 -6.64 15.70
CA VAL A 149 5.70 -8.08 16.05
C VAL A 149 6.51 -8.95 15.08
N SER A 150 6.78 -10.19 15.50
CA SER A 150 7.31 -11.24 14.62
C SER A 150 6.21 -11.78 13.71
N TRP A 151 6.48 -11.84 12.41
CA TRP A 151 5.54 -12.40 11.43
C TRP A 151 5.26 -13.90 11.63
N PHE A 152 6.12 -14.63 12.35
CA PHE A 152 5.86 -16.03 12.71
C PHE A 152 4.80 -16.20 13.81
N SER A 153 4.43 -15.11 14.50
CA SER A 153 3.33 -15.07 15.48
C SER A 153 2.07 -14.37 14.96
N LEU A 154 2.10 -13.77 13.77
CA LEU A 154 0.96 -13.12 13.16
C LEU A 154 0.26 -14.08 12.18
N SER A 155 -1.07 -14.10 12.18
CA SER A 155 -1.87 -14.81 11.17
C SER A 155 -2.83 -13.84 10.51
N ILE A 156 -2.87 -13.86 9.18
CA ILE A 156 -3.93 -13.20 8.41
C ILE A 156 -5.22 -14.00 8.66
N GLN A 157 -6.17 -13.39 9.37
CA GLN A 157 -7.49 -13.96 9.69
C GLN A 157 -8.44 -13.88 8.50
#